data_AF-A0A9X0QY54-F1
#
_entry.id   AF-A0A9X0QY54-F1
#
_cell.length_a   1.000
_cell.length_b   1.000
_cell.length_c   1.000
_cell.angle_alpha   90.00
_cell.angle_beta   90.00
_cell.angle_gamma   90.00
#
_symmetry.space_group_name_H-M   'P 1'
#
loop_
_entity.id
_entity.type
_entity.pdbx_description
1 polymer ?
#
loop_
_entity_poly.entity_id
_entity_poly.type
_entity_poly.pdbx_seq_one_letter_code
_entity_poly.pdbx_strand_id
1 'polypeptide(L)'
;MSQGKSGFDFSEPQRFGSALLNSALFGPGTEAVLAAQRALVSQTETMLSGWMSRRQEAVQDTQRLVTRLRDCRDMREAMQAQQSWLMGEMRRLAEDATSCQQAMLGGGMTLAAAMPQADALNDGEAARPLATVRPKPAGPQAGAA
;
A
#
# COMPACT_ATOMS: atom_id res chain seq x y z
N MET A 1 -3.84 -10.98 -40.38
CA MET A 1 -2.80 -10.72 -39.37
C MET A 1 -2.84 -9.24 -39.04
N SER A 2 -3.24 -8.85 -37.83
CA SER A 2 -2.96 -7.51 -37.30
C SER A 2 -2.94 -7.60 -35.78
N GLN A 3 -1.74 -7.43 -35.20
CA GLN A 3 -1.53 -7.37 -33.74
C GLN A 3 -1.89 -5.97 -33.24
N GLY A 4 -2.77 -5.87 -32.24
CA GLY A 4 -3.00 -4.66 -31.47
C GLY A 4 -1.91 -4.51 -30.40
N LYS A 5 -1.16 -3.41 -30.43
CA LYS A 5 -0.25 -2.99 -29.37
C LYS A 5 -1.07 -2.62 -28.13
N SER A 6 -1.03 -3.44 -27.08
CA SER A 6 -1.43 -3.05 -25.73
C SER A 6 -0.42 -2.06 -25.16
N GLY A 7 -0.62 -0.77 -25.45
CA GLY A 7 0.08 0.30 -24.75
C GLY A 7 -0.34 0.29 -23.30
N PHE A 8 0.60 0.06 -22.38
CA PHE A 8 0.38 0.21 -20.95
C PHE A 8 -0.03 1.66 -20.69
N ASP A 9 -1.27 1.87 -20.28
CA ASP A 9 -1.83 3.21 -20.10
C ASP A 9 -1.38 3.81 -18.77
N PHE A 10 -0.44 4.74 -18.83
CA PHE A 10 0.09 5.46 -17.67
C PHE A 10 -0.94 6.44 -17.06
N SER A 11 -2.04 6.72 -17.76
CA SER A 11 -3.06 7.67 -17.29
C SER A 11 -4.00 7.08 -16.23
N GLU A 12 -4.15 5.76 -16.16
CA GLU A 12 -4.90 5.09 -15.09
C GLU A 12 -4.28 5.27 -13.69
N PRO A 13 -2.98 4.95 -13.45
CA PRO A 13 -2.35 5.19 -12.15
C PRO A 13 -2.36 6.66 -11.75
N GLN A 14 -2.26 7.58 -12.72
CA GLN A 14 -2.27 9.01 -12.46
C GLN A 14 -3.67 9.53 -12.09
N ARG A 15 -4.72 9.01 -12.73
CA ARG A 15 -6.12 9.28 -12.35
C ARG A 15 -6.46 8.69 -10.99
N PHE A 16 -6.00 7.48 -10.70
CA PHE A 16 -6.16 6.86 -9.38
C PHE A 16 -5.47 7.69 -8.30
N GLY A 17 -4.22 8.11 -8.53
CA GLY A 17 -3.46 8.95 -7.61
C GLY A 17 -4.09 10.33 -7.39
N SER A 18 -4.61 10.97 -8.43
CA SER A 18 -5.27 12.28 -8.31
C SER A 18 -6.67 12.18 -7.67
N ALA A 19 -7.44 11.13 -7.96
CA ALA A 19 -8.72 10.87 -7.29
C ALA A 19 -8.52 10.51 -5.81
N LEU A 20 -7.47 9.74 -5.47
CA LEU A 20 -7.07 9.47 -4.09
C LEU A 20 -6.70 10.76 -3.37
N LEU A 21 -5.87 11.61 -3.98
CA LEU A 21 -5.49 12.89 -3.37
C LEU A 21 -6.68 13.82 -3.20
N ASN A 22 -7.58 13.90 -4.18
CA ASN A 22 -8.75 14.77 -4.09
C ASN A 22 -9.77 14.29 -3.03
N SER A 23 -9.99 12.97 -2.93
CA SER A 23 -10.87 12.36 -1.91
C SER A 23 -10.24 12.32 -0.52
N ALA A 24 -8.94 12.08 -0.41
CA ALA A 24 -8.18 12.05 0.85
C ALA A 24 -7.80 13.43 1.40
N LEU A 25 -7.97 14.51 0.63
CA LEU A 25 -7.78 15.89 1.10
C LEU A 25 -9.09 16.65 1.36
N PHE A 26 -10.18 16.31 0.65
CA PHE A 26 -11.42 17.10 0.70
C PHE A 26 -12.70 16.30 1.01
N GLY A 27 -12.61 14.98 1.24
CA GLY A 27 -13.77 14.12 1.52
C GLY A 27 -13.90 13.71 3.00
N PRO A 28 -15.09 13.33 3.48
CA PRO A 28 -15.33 12.90 4.88
C PRO A 28 -14.61 11.60 5.32
N GLY A 29 -13.72 11.04 4.50
CA GLY A 29 -12.86 9.89 4.81
C GLY A 29 -11.37 10.22 5.00
N THR A 30 -10.97 11.49 4.92
CA THR A 30 -9.56 11.93 5.04
C THR A 30 -8.91 11.46 6.34
N GLU A 31 -9.59 11.64 7.48
CA GLU A 31 -9.07 11.26 8.80
C GLU A 31 -8.87 9.74 8.92
N ALA A 32 -9.78 8.93 8.37
CA ALA A 32 -9.67 7.48 8.37
C ALA A 32 -8.49 7.01 7.50
N VAL A 33 -8.29 7.61 6.33
CA VAL A 33 -7.15 7.31 5.45
C VAL A 33 -5.83 7.72 6.09
N LEU A 34 -5.75 8.90 6.70
CA LEU A 34 -4.55 9.35 7.41
C LEU A 34 -4.25 8.48 8.64
N ALA A 35 -5.29 8.04 9.37
CA ALA A 35 -5.14 7.09 10.47
C ALA A 35 -4.62 5.73 9.99
N ALA A 36 -5.12 5.21 8.86
CA ALA A 36 -4.64 3.98 8.25
C ALA A 36 -3.19 4.12 7.75
N GLN A 37 -2.82 5.25 7.13
CA GLN A 37 -1.44 5.54 6.74
C GLN A 37 -0.50 5.61 7.95
N ARG A 38 -0.93 6.24 9.05
CA ARG A 38 -0.15 6.27 10.29
C ARG A 38 0.06 4.86 10.87
N ALA A 39 -1.00 4.04 10.86
CA ALA A 39 -0.91 2.65 11.30
C ALA A 39 0.05 1.83 10.43
N LEU A 40 -0.02 2.00 9.11
CA LEU A 40 0.90 1.40 8.13
C LEU A 40 2.37 1.75 8.41
N VAL A 41 2.66 3.04 8.59
CA VAL A 41 4.02 3.52 8.86
C VAL A 41 4.53 2.95 10.18
N SER A 42 3.72 3.00 11.25
CA SER A 42 4.07 2.42 12.56
C SER A 42 4.35 0.91 12.49
N GLN A 43 3.54 0.18 11.73
CA GLN A 43 3.74 -1.26 11.52
C GLN A 43 5.03 -1.54 10.74
N THR A 44 5.34 -0.70 9.74
CA THR A 44 6.57 -0.79 8.96
C THR A 44 7.80 -0.50 9.81
N GLU A 45 7.75 0.52 10.67
CA GLU A 45 8.83 0.83 11.63
C GLU A 45 9.08 -0.34 12.59
N THR A 46 8.01 -0.94 13.11
CA THR A 46 8.10 -2.12 13.99
C THR A 46 8.75 -3.31 13.28
N MET A 47 8.32 -3.59 12.04
CA MET A 47 8.90 -4.65 11.21
C MET A 47 10.39 -4.39 10.96
N LEU A 48 10.76 -3.16 10.59
CA LEU A 48 12.13 -2.79 10.27
C LEU A 48 13.05 -2.88 11.50
N SER A 49 12.56 -2.44 12.66
CA SER A 49 13.29 -2.57 13.93
C SER A 49 13.60 -4.03 14.26
N GLY A 50 12.60 -4.91 14.17
CA GLY A 50 12.78 -6.34 14.37
C GLY A 50 13.75 -6.98 13.37
N TRP A 51 13.65 -6.59 12.10
CA TRP A 51 14.57 -7.04 11.05
C TRP A 51 16.02 -6.61 11.32
N MET A 52 16.23 -5.35 11.69
CA MET A 52 17.57 -4.83 12.01
C MET A 52 18.18 -5.56 13.22
N SER A 53 17.39 -5.83 14.26
CA SER A 53 17.85 -6.62 15.42
C SER A 53 18.34 -8.01 15.00
N ARG A 54 17.53 -8.75 14.22
CA ARG A 54 17.92 -10.09 13.74
C ARG A 54 19.14 -10.05 12.83
N ARG A 55 19.31 -8.99 12.03
CA ARG A 55 20.50 -8.80 11.18
C ARG A 55 21.76 -8.53 12.00
N GLN A 56 21.66 -7.75 13.08
CA GLN A 56 22.79 -7.56 14.00
C GLN A 56 23.20 -8.89 14.65
N GLU A 57 22.24 -9.70 15.08
CA GLU A 57 22.50 -11.04 15.63
C GLU A 57 23.17 -11.96 14.60
N ALA A 58 22.69 -11.95 13.35
CA ALA A 58 23.30 -12.73 12.27
C ALA A 58 24.77 -12.34 12.02
N VAL A 59 25.08 -11.04 12.02
CA VAL A 59 26.46 -10.56 11.89
C VAL A 59 27.33 -11.02 13.05
N GLN A 60 26.83 -10.96 14.29
CA GLN A 60 27.57 -11.44 15.46
C GLN A 60 27.82 -12.95 15.37
N ASP A 61 26.85 -13.74 14.92
CA ASP A 61 27.02 -15.18 14.76
C ASP A 61 27.99 -15.53 13.63
N THR A 62 28.00 -14.78 12.53
CA THR A 62 29.02 -14.94 11.49
C THR A 62 30.41 -14.61 12.04
N GLN A 63 30.57 -13.57 12.84
CA GLN A 63 31.85 -13.26 13.49
C GLN A 63 32.32 -14.39 14.42
N ARG A 64 31.39 -14.96 15.20
CA ARG A 64 31.68 -16.13 16.05
C ARG A 64 32.08 -17.33 15.22
N LEU A 65 31.38 -17.62 14.12
CA LEU A 65 31.71 -18.71 13.21
C LEU A 65 33.12 -18.53 12.65
N VAL A 66 33.44 -17.35 12.11
CA VAL A 66 34.76 -17.05 11.53
C VAL A 66 35.87 -17.21 12.57
N THR A 67 35.65 -16.74 13.79
CA THR A 67 36.59 -16.92 14.91
C THR A 67 36.79 -18.40 15.21
N ARG A 68 35.70 -19.17 15.30
CA ARG A 68 35.75 -20.61 15.55
C ARG A 68 36.49 -21.35 14.45
N LEU A 69 36.20 -21.04 13.18
CA LEU A 69 36.85 -21.66 12.03
C LEU A 69 38.34 -21.36 11.96
N ARG A 70 38.75 -20.14 12.33
CA ARG A 70 40.17 -19.75 12.39
C ARG A 70 40.94 -20.53 13.46
N ASP A 71 40.31 -20.75 14.61
CA ASP A 71 40.96 -21.38 15.77
C ASP A 71 40.81 -22.92 15.74
N CYS A 72 39.98 -23.46 14.86
CA CYS A 72 39.69 -24.88 14.76
C CYS A 72 40.83 -25.66 14.08
N ARG A 73 41.20 -26.79 14.67
CA ARG A 73 42.20 -27.73 14.12
C ARG A 73 41.57 -29.01 13.54
N ASP A 74 40.27 -29.20 13.73
CA ASP A 74 39.52 -30.37 13.29
C ASP A 74 38.48 -30.00 12.23
N MET A 75 38.62 -30.55 11.03
CA MET A 75 37.71 -30.34 9.91
C MET A 75 36.26 -30.73 10.25
N ARG A 76 36.06 -31.74 11.12
CA ARG A 76 34.72 -32.17 11.55
C ARG A 76 34.06 -31.10 12.44
N GLU A 77 34.80 -30.51 13.36
CA GLU A 77 34.30 -29.42 14.21
C GLU A 77 33.99 -28.17 13.36
N ALA A 78 34.83 -27.86 12.36
CA ALA A 78 34.57 -26.78 11.41
C ALA A 78 33.26 -26.97 10.63
N MET A 79 33.00 -28.20 10.12
CA MET A 79 31.75 -28.51 9.43
C MET A 79 30.52 -28.43 10.35
N GLN A 80 30.63 -28.89 11.60
CA GLN A 80 29.55 -28.75 12.57
C GLN A 80 29.25 -27.28 12.88
N ALA A 81 30.28 -26.45 13.03
CA ALA A 81 30.11 -25.02 13.24
C ALA A 81 29.40 -24.35 12.05
N GLN A 82 29.77 -24.68 10.82
CA GLN A 82 29.10 -24.19 9.62
C GLN A 82 27.64 -24.65 9.53
N GLN A 83 27.34 -25.93 9.80
CA GLN A 83 25.97 -26.43 9.80
C GLN A 83 25.10 -25.72 10.85
N SER A 84 25.63 -25.55 12.06
CA SER A 84 24.91 -24.85 13.13
C SER A 84 24.60 -23.40 12.76
N TRP A 85 25.56 -22.70 12.17
CA TRP A 85 25.36 -21.34 11.67
C TRP A 85 24.30 -21.31 10.56
N LEU A 86 24.38 -22.21 9.57
CA LEU A 86 23.44 -22.26 8.45
C LEU A 86 22.00 -22.50 8.92
N MET A 87 21.79 -23.40 9.88
CA MET A 87 20.46 -23.62 10.47
C MET A 87 19.94 -22.37 11.18
N GLY A 88 20.80 -21.64 11.87
CA GLY A 88 20.48 -20.34 12.49
C GLY A 88 20.04 -19.30 11.45
N GLU A 89 20.78 -19.18 10.35
CA GLU A 89 20.43 -18.27 9.24
C GLU A 89 19.09 -18.63 8.59
N MET A 90 18.84 -19.91 8.33
CA MET A 90 17.57 -20.35 7.73
C MET A 90 16.38 -20.06 8.65
N ARG A 91 16.54 -20.22 9.96
CA ARG A 91 15.50 -19.85 10.94
C ARG A 91 15.24 -18.35 10.91
N ARG A 92 16.28 -17.52 10.96
CA ARG A 92 16.14 -16.05 10.90
C ARG A 92 15.49 -15.59 9.61
N LEU A 93 15.83 -16.22 8.48
CA LEU A 93 15.20 -15.94 7.19
C LEU A 93 13.70 -16.27 7.19
N ALA A 94 13.31 -17.39 7.81
CA ALA A 94 11.90 -17.75 7.96
C ALA A 94 11.12 -16.75 8.85
N GLU A 95 11.75 -16.29 9.93
CA GLU A 95 11.18 -15.25 10.81
C GLU A 95 11.05 -13.90 10.08
N ASP A 96 12.02 -13.53 9.25
CA ASP A 96 11.95 -12.35 8.38
C ASP A 96 10.79 -12.44 7.38
N ALA A 97 10.64 -13.59 6.70
CA ALA A 97 9.55 -13.81 5.75
C ALA A 97 8.18 -13.72 6.43
N THR A 98 8.04 -14.31 7.62
CA THR A 98 6.80 -14.26 8.40
C THR A 98 6.49 -12.83 8.84
N SER A 99 7.49 -12.07 9.30
CA SER A 99 7.33 -10.67 9.71
C SER A 99 6.88 -9.79 8.54
N CYS A 100 7.47 -9.98 7.36
CA CYS A 100 7.11 -9.26 6.14
C CYS A 100 5.68 -9.57 5.70
N GLN A 101 5.30 -10.85 5.70
CA GLN A 101 3.93 -11.27 5.37
C GLN A 101 2.90 -10.68 6.34
N GLN A 102 3.19 -10.67 7.64
CA GLN A 102 2.31 -10.06 8.64
C GLN A 102 2.16 -8.55 8.45
N ALA A 103 3.26 -7.85 8.14
CA ALA A 103 3.22 -6.42 7.85
C ALA A 103 2.40 -6.11 6.58
N MET A 104 2.55 -6.90 5.52
CA MET A 104 1.75 -6.74 4.30
C MET A 104 0.27 -7.01 4.52
N LEU A 105 -0.09 -8.09 5.23
CA LEU A 105 -1.49 -8.44 5.46
C LEU A 105 -2.18 -7.46 6.42
N GLY A 106 -1.51 -7.06 7.51
CA GLY A 106 -2.05 -6.08 8.46
C GLY A 106 -2.18 -4.68 7.85
N GLY A 107 -1.19 -4.27 7.06
CA GLY A 107 -1.20 -2.98 6.38
C GLY A 107 -2.22 -2.91 5.23
N GLY A 108 -2.31 -3.97 4.43
CA GLY A 108 -3.25 -4.03 3.31
C GLY A 108 -4.71 -4.02 3.74
N MET A 109 -5.05 -4.75 4.81
CA MET A 109 -6.41 -4.75 5.35
C MET A 109 -6.83 -3.39 5.94
N THR A 110 -5.93 -2.71 6.66
CA THR A 110 -6.24 -1.41 7.27
C THR A 110 -6.44 -0.31 6.24
N LEU A 111 -5.65 -0.31 5.17
CA LEU A 111 -5.81 0.64 4.07
C LEU A 111 -7.07 0.36 3.25
N ALA A 112 -7.33 -0.91 2.91
CA ALA A 112 -8.51 -1.29 2.15
C ALA A 112 -9.82 -0.98 2.90
N ALA A 113 -9.84 -1.11 4.23
CA ALA A 113 -10.99 -0.76 5.05
C ALA A 113 -11.20 0.75 5.21
N ALA A 114 -10.14 1.56 5.08
CA ALA A 114 -10.20 3.01 5.19
C ALA A 114 -10.49 3.72 3.86
N MET A 115 -10.37 3.01 2.73
CA MET A 115 -10.72 3.54 1.42
C MET A 115 -12.24 3.53 1.24
N PRO A 116 -12.88 4.67 0.92
CA PRO A 116 -14.27 4.66 0.51
C PRO A 116 -14.42 3.81 -0.77
N GLN A 117 -15.30 2.82 -0.73
CA GLN A 117 -15.69 2.04 -1.92
C GLN A 117 -16.21 3.02 -2.98
N ALA A 118 -15.51 3.10 -4.12
CA ALA A 118 -15.81 4.04 -5.19
C ALA A 118 -17.21 3.86 -5.84
N ASP A 119 -17.96 2.83 -5.45
CA ASP A 119 -19.31 2.56 -5.92
C ASP A 119 -20.34 3.65 -5.55
N ALA A 120 -20.03 4.52 -4.59
CA ALA A 120 -20.94 5.61 -4.19
C ALA A 120 -20.93 6.85 -5.10
N LEU A 121 -20.11 6.89 -6.16
CA LEU A 121 -20.02 8.06 -7.07
C LEU A 121 -20.74 7.88 -8.42
N ASN A 122 -21.42 6.75 -8.66
CA ASN A 122 -22.17 6.53 -9.90
C ASN A 122 -23.68 6.82 -9.80
N ASP A 123 -24.23 7.02 -8.60
CA ASP A 123 -25.69 7.20 -8.39
C ASP A 123 -26.15 8.67 -8.42
N GLY A 124 -25.42 9.54 -9.13
CA GLY A 124 -25.55 10.99 -8.95
C GLY A 124 -25.71 11.87 -10.17
N GLU A 125 -25.58 11.42 -11.43
CA GLU A 125 -25.70 12.38 -12.54
C GLU A 125 -25.95 11.76 -13.92
N ALA A 126 -27.23 11.52 -14.29
CA ALA A 126 -27.74 11.72 -15.65
C ALA A 126 -29.21 11.28 -15.78
N ALA A 127 -30.14 12.22 -15.55
CA ALA A 127 -31.39 12.41 -16.33
C ALA A 127 -32.37 13.31 -15.56
N ARG A 128 -32.02 14.59 -15.36
CA ARG A 128 -33.05 15.61 -15.19
C ARG A 128 -33.40 16.14 -16.59
N PRO A 129 -34.58 15.85 -17.16
CA PRO A 129 -34.98 16.44 -18.42
C PRO A 129 -35.08 17.95 -18.25
N LEU A 130 -34.42 18.67 -19.16
CA LEU A 130 -34.48 20.12 -19.32
C LEU A 130 -35.93 20.60 -19.27
N ALA A 131 -36.25 21.42 -18.28
CA ALA A 131 -37.52 22.11 -18.19
C ALA A 131 -37.72 22.95 -19.46
N THR A 132 -38.73 22.59 -20.24
CA THR A 132 -39.21 23.35 -21.39
C THR A 132 -39.51 24.78 -20.97
N VAL A 133 -38.72 25.74 -21.46
CA VAL A 133 -38.97 27.17 -21.29
C VAL A 133 -40.30 27.49 -21.97
N ARG A 134 -41.32 27.77 -21.16
CA ARG A 134 -42.65 28.16 -21.60
C ARG A 134 -42.60 29.64 -22.05
N PRO A 135 -43.06 30.00 -23.27
CA PRO A 135 -43.06 31.40 -23.69
C PRO A 135 -44.04 32.23 -22.86
N LYS A 136 -43.58 33.43 -22.49
CA LYS A 136 -44.25 34.47 -21.69
C LYS A 136 -45.49 35.00 -22.43
N PRO A 137 -46.68 35.08 -21.78
CA PRO A 137 -47.85 35.68 -22.40
C PRO A 137 -47.72 37.21 -22.47
N ALA A 138 -48.08 37.78 -23.61
CA ALA A 138 -48.19 39.22 -23.82
C ALA A 138 -49.36 39.79 -23.00
N GLY A 139 -49.05 40.70 -22.08
CA GLY A 139 -50.02 41.56 -21.39
C GLY A 139 -50.37 42.80 -22.23
N PRO A 140 -51.45 43.51 -21.86
CA PRO A 140 -52.30 44.24 -22.78
C PRO A 140 -51.75 45.63 -23.15
N GLN A 141 -51.97 46.05 -24.40
CA GLN A 141 -51.82 47.46 -24.79
C GLN A 141 -52.92 48.28 -24.13
N ALA A 142 -52.52 49.15 -23.20
CA ALA A 142 -53.32 50.28 -22.74
C ALA A 142 -53.30 51.37 -23.82
N GLY A 143 -54.46 51.99 -24.04
CA GLY A 143 -54.69 52.95 -25.11
C GLY A 143 -53.92 54.26 -25.00
N ALA A 144 -53.97 55.01 -26.09
CA ALA A 144 -53.69 56.43 -26.12
C ALA A 144 -54.58 57.09 -27.19
N ALA A 145 -55.34 58.09 -26.72
CA ALA A 145 -55.87 59.28 -27.39
C ALA A 145 -56.63 59.12 -28.72
#